data_AF-A0A5D3DD97-F1
#
_entry.id   AF-A0A5D3DD97-F1
#
_cell.length_a   1.000
_cell.length_b   1.000
_cell.length_c   1.000
_cell.angle_alpha   90.00
_cell.angle_beta   90.00
_cell.angle_gamma   90.00
#
_symmetry.space_group_name_H-M   'P 1'
#
loop_
_entity.id
_entity.type
_entity.pdbx_description
1 polymer ?
#
loop_
_entity_poly.entity_id
_entity_poly.type
_entity_poly.pdbx_seq_one_letter_code
_entity_poly.pdbx_strand_id
1 'polypeptide(L)'
;MDLCKKTVWDTLNDGIQYAKLEEADHIYDFPAGLDPKFDIVCGHILGQRPLPSLMEVCFEVCPEEDRINAMSVLTTPATDSVAFSAQSLNHDSDKNNGKPIPVCEHYKKQ
;
A
#
# COMPACT_ATOMS: atom_id res chain seq x y z
N MET A 1 -10.01 -23.79 -15.20
CA MET A 1 -11.27 -24.33 -14.66
C MET A 1 -12.38 -23.65 -15.43
N ASP A 2 -13.19 -24.40 -16.16
CA ASP A 2 -14.26 -23.84 -16.97
C ASP A 2 -15.47 -23.58 -16.05
N LEU A 3 -15.64 -22.33 -15.61
CA LEU A 3 -16.79 -21.92 -14.81
C LEU A 3 -17.97 -21.62 -15.75
N CYS A 4 -18.33 -22.61 -16.58
CA CYS A 4 -19.54 -22.57 -17.41
C CYS A 4 -20.77 -22.65 -16.51
N LYS A 5 -21.08 -21.54 -15.82
CA LYS A 5 -22.35 -21.33 -15.12
C LYS A 5 -23.44 -21.30 -16.18
N LYS A 6 -24.27 -22.33 -16.18
CA LYS A 6 -25.46 -22.39 -17.05
C LYS A 6 -26.48 -21.40 -16.53
N THR A 7 -26.37 -20.14 -16.95
CA THR A 7 -27.34 -19.09 -16.62
C THR A 7 -28.59 -19.30 -17.50
N VAL A 8 -29.74 -19.45 -16.85
CA VAL A 8 -31.05 -19.43 -17.51
C VAL A 8 -31.43 -17.97 -17.67
N TRP A 9 -31.47 -17.51 -18.91
CA TRP A 9 -31.78 -16.13 -19.27
C TRP A 9 -33.31 -16.00 -19.42
N ASP A 10 -33.97 -15.35 -18.47
CA ASP A 10 -35.42 -15.07 -18.48
C ASP A 10 -35.60 -13.63 -17.97
N THR A 11 -36.01 -12.72 -18.87
CA THR A 11 -35.62 -11.31 -18.80
C THR A 11 -36.33 -10.42 -17.77
N LEU A 12 -35.49 -9.68 -17.04
CA LEU A 12 -35.60 -8.31 -16.46
C LEU A 12 -34.27 -7.98 -15.74
N ASN A 13 -33.63 -9.03 -15.21
CA ASN A 13 -32.40 -8.99 -14.41
C ASN A 13 -31.13 -9.34 -15.22
N ASP A 14 -31.26 -9.67 -16.51
CA ASP A 14 -30.16 -10.20 -17.33
C ASP A 14 -28.97 -9.23 -17.41
N GLY A 15 -29.23 -7.92 -17.52
CA GLY A 15 -28.17 -6.90 -17.54
C GLY A 15 -27.35 -6.88 -16.24
N ILE A 16 -27.99 -7.08 -15.09
CA ILE A 16 -27.31 -7.15 -13.78
C ILE A 16 -26.50 -8.44 -13.68
N GLN A 17 -27.02 -9.56 -14.18
CA GLN A 17 -26.30 -10.83 -14.18
C GLN A 17 -25.09 -10.80 -15.11
N TYR A 18 -25.23 -10.17 -16.28
CA TYR A 18 -24.14 -9.97 -17.22
C TYR A 18 -23.04 -9.11 -16.62
N ALA A 19 -23.38 -7.96 -16.01
CA ALA A 19 -22.41 -7.08 -15.37
C ALA A 19 -21.62 -7.80 -14.26
N LYS A 20 -22.26 -8.68 -13.48
CA LYS A 20 -21.58 -9.51 -12.47
C LYS A 20 -20.64 -10.55 -13.06
N LEU A 21 -20.97 -11.08 -14.25
CA LEU A 21 -20.11 -12.02 -14.96
C LEU A 21 -18.89 -11.31 -15.54
N GLU A 22 -19.10 -10.17 -16.20
CA GLU A 22 -18.05 -9.31 -16.74
C GLU A 22 -17.11 -8.79 -15.62
N GLU A 23 -17.67 -8.38 -14.47
CA GLU A 23 -16.86 -7.99 -13.33
C GLU A 23 -15.98 -9.15 -12.83
N ALA A 24 -16.53 -10.37 -12.77
CA ALA A 24 -15.75 -11.55 -12.40
C ALA A 24 -14.61 -11.81 -13.41
N ASP A 25 -14.88 -11.70 -14.71
CA ASP A 25 -13.85 -11.85 -15.75
C ASP A 25 -12.74 -10.79 -15.58
N HIS A 26 -13.11 -9.53 -15.35
CA HIS A 26 -12.14 -8.46 -15.09
C HIS A 26 -11.31 -8.70 -13.82
N ILE A 27 -11.88 -9.32 -12.77
CA ILE A 27 -11.12 -9.68 -11.55
C ILE A 27 -10.09 -10.77 -11.84
N TYR A 28 -10.30 -11.65 -12.81
CA TYR A 28 -9.31 -12.65 -13.23
C TYR A 28 -8.27 -12.07 -14.19
N ASP A 29 -8.68 -11.20 -15.10
CA ASP A 29 -7.78 -10.58 -16.08
C ASP A 29 -6.88 -9.52 -15.46
N PHE A 30 -7.36 -8.80 -14.44
CA PHE A 30 -6.61 -7.73 -13.78
C PHE A 30 -5.26 -8.21 -13.21
N PRO A 31 -5.20 -9.29 -12.38
CA PRO A 31 -3.94 -9.87 -11.92
C PRO A 31 -2.99 -10.30 -13.05
N ALA A 32 -3.50 -10.73 -14.19
CA ALA A 32 -2.67 -11.19 -15.32
C ALA A 32 -1.92 -10.05 -16.02
N GLY A 33 -2.39 -8.80 -15.86
CA GLY A 33 -1.72 -7.60 -16.37
C GLY A 33 -0.75 -6.95 -15.38
N LEU A 34 -0.67 -7.42 -14.13
CA LEU A 34 0.20 -6.85 -13.11
C LEU A 34 1.63 -7.38 -13.20
N ASP A 35 2.57 -6.60 -12.67
CA ASP A 35 3.96 -7.03 -12.51
C ASP A 35 4.05 -8.25 -11.55
N PRO A 36 4.89 -9.26 -11.83
CA PRO A 36 5.05 -10.44 -10.96
C PRO A 36 5.37 -10.14 -9.50
N LYS A 37 5.91 -8.95 -9.18
CA LYS A 37 6.11 -8.52 -7.78
C LYS A 37 4.81 -8.47 -6.96
N PHE A 38 3.65 -8.43 -7.61
CA PHE A 38 2.33 -8.45 -6.98
C PHE A 38 1.74 -9.85 -6.83
N ASP A 39 2.44 -10.93 -7.23
CA ASP A 39 1.93 -12.31 -7.23
C ASP A 39 1.34 -12.74 -5.87
N ILE A 40 1.89 -12.24 -4.76
CA ILE A 40 1.38 -12.52 -3.40
C ILE A 40 -0.03 -11.94 -3.21
N VAL A 41 -0.24 -10.68 -3.63
CA VAL A 41 -1.53 -10.01 -3.56
C VAL A 41 -2.52 -10.63 -4.55
N CYS A 42 -2.06 -10.93 -5.77
CA CYS A 42 -2.85 -11.64 -6.78
C CYS A 42 -3.34 -13.01 -6.25
N GLY A 43 -2.45 -13.78 -5.61
CA GLY A 43 -2.79 -15.06 -5.01
C GLY A 43 -3.81 -14.94 -3.87
N HIS A 44 -3.72 -13.88 -3.06
CA HIS A 44 -4.69 -13.60 -2.01
C HIS A 44 -6.07 -13.25 -2.59
N ILE A 45 -6.14 -12.33 -3.55
CA ILE A 45 -7.38 -11.94 -4.24
C ILE A 45 -8.07 -13.14 -4.88
N LEU A 46 -7.33 -13.96 -5.64
CA LEU A 46 -7.87 -15.15 -6.31
C LEU A 46 -8.25 -16.27 -5.33
N GLY A 47 -7.69 -16.25 -4.13
CA GLY A 47 -8.00 -17.20 -3.06
C GLY A 47 -9.28 -16.86 -2.27
N GLN A 48 -9.79 -15.64 -2.36
CA GLN A 48 -10.94 -15.18 -1.58
C GLN A 48 -12.27 -15.81 -2.04
N ARG A 49 -13.16 -16.06 -1.08
CA ARG A 49 -14.53 -16.53 -1.33
C ARG A 49 -15.52 -15.80 -0.40
N PRO A 50 -16.54 -15.09 -0.95
CA PRO A 50 -16.77 -14.83 -2.37
C PRO A 50 -15.62 -14.00 -2.99
N LEU A 51 -15.55 -13.95 -4.33
CA LEU A 51 -14.58 -13.07 -4.99
C LEU A 51 -14.85 -11.62 -4.54
N PRO A 52 -13.79 -10.84 -4.27
CA PRO A 52 -13.92 -9.42 -3.99
C PRO A 52 -14.46 -8.70 -5.23
N SER A 53 -15.08 -7.54 -5.03
CA SER A 53 -15.42 -6.62 -6.12
C SER A 53 -14.17 -6.03 -6.75
N LEU A 54 -14.29 -5.50 -7.97
CA LEU A 54 -13.17 -4.85 -8.65
C LEU A 54 -12.63 -3.65 -7.85
N MET A 55 -13.50 -2.95 -7.12
CA MET A 55 -13.11 -1.84 -6.25
C MET A 55 -12.26 -2.31 -5.06
N GLU A 56 -12.62 -3.42 -4.43
CA GLU A 56 -11.84 -4.03 -3.34
C GLU A 56 -10.47 -4.51 -3.83
N VAL A 57 -10.41 -5.08 -5.03
CA VAL A 57 -9.15 -5.45 -5.70
C VAL A 57 -8.22 -4.23 -5.84
N CYS A 58 -8.74 -3.09 -6.31
CA CYS A 58 -7.96 -1.85 -6.40
C CYS A 58 -7.48 -1.36 -5.02
N PHE A 59 -8.30 -1.47 -3.98
CA PHE A 59 -7.89 -1.08 -2.62
C PHE A 59 -6.81 -1.97 -2.02
N GLU A 60 -6.66 -3.20 -2.51
CA GLU A 60 -5.59 -4.07 -2.07
C GLU A 60 -4.29 -3.85 -2.86
N VAL A 61 -4.39 -3.63 -4.18
CA VAL A 61 -3.22 -3.49 -5.05
C VAL A 61 -2.60 -2.10 -4.99
N CYS A 62 -3.38 -1.02 -5.00
CA CYS A 62 -2.83 0.35 -5.07
C CYS A 62 -1.90 0.69 -3.89
N PRO A 63 -2.23 0.38 -2.61
CA PRO A 63 -1.32 0.66 -1.50
C PRO A 63 -0.07 -0.23 -1.50
N GLU A 64 -0.19 -1.45 -2.00
CA GLU A 64 0.97 -2.35 -2.14
C GLU A 64 1.93 -1.82 -3.21
N GLU A 65 1.40 -1.27 -4.31
CA GLU A 65 2.19 -0.60 -5.34
C GLU A 65 2.98 0.57 -4.75
N ASP A 66 2.33 1.46 -4.00
CA ASP A 66 2.98 2.59 -3.33
C ASP A 66 4.09 2.12 -2.38
N ARG A 67 3.82 1.04 -1.63
CA ARG A 67 4.79 0.45 -0.70
C ARG A 67 6.03 -0.09 -1.41
N ILE A 68 5.84 -0.84 -2.49
CA ILE A 68 6.94 -1.39 -3.29
C ILE A 68 7.70 -0.26 -3.98
N ASN A 69 7.01 0.73 -4.51
CA ASN A 69 7.65 1.90 -5.12
C ASN A 69 8.49 2.68 -4.10
N ALA A 70 7.96 2.94 -2.90
CA ALA A 70 8.70 3.60 -1.83
C ALA A 70 9.93 2.78 -1.37
N MET A 71 9.80 1.46 -1.22
CA MET A 71 10.93 0.58 -0.90
C MET A 71 11.96 0.57 -2.02
N SER A 72 11.55 0.51 -3.28
CA SER A 72 12.46 0.49 -4.43
C SER A 72 13.33 1.75 -4.50
N VAL A 73 12.75 2.92 -4.20
CA VAL A 73 13.45 4.20 -4.08
C VAL A 73 14.45 4.20 -2.91
N LEU A 74 14.14 3.52 -1.80
CA LEU A 74 15.05 3.41 -0.66
C LEU A 74 16.20 2.41 -0.91
N THR A 75 15.97 1.39 -1.74
CA THR A 75 16.96 0.36 -2.06
C THR A 75 17.94 0.75 -3.16
N THR A 76 17.74 1.86 -3.88
CA THR A 76 18.87 2.48 -4.59
C THR A 76 19.85 2.99 -3.54
N PRO A 77 21.08 2.45 -3.46
CA PRO A 77 22.03 2.91 -2.47
C PRO A 77 22.28 4.40 -2.71
N ALA A 78 21.88 5.22 -1.74
CA ALA A 78 22.37 6.58 -1.60
C ALA A 78 23.86 6.53 -1.19
N THR A 79 24.69 5.94 -2.04
CA THR A 79 26.15 6.09 -2.05
C THR A 79 26.46 7.52 -2.50
N ASP A 80 26.16 8.49 -1.62
CA ASP A 80 26.85 9.79 -1.50
C ASP A 80 26.19 10.75 -0.49
N SER A 81 25.24 10.32 0.35
CA SER A 81 24.83 11.15 1.51
C SER A 81 25.77 10.91 2.70
N VAL A 82 27.05 11.25 2.51
CA VAL A 82 28.00 11.46 3.61
C VAL A 82 27.88 12.92 4.05
N ALA A 83 27.90 13.09 5.37
CA ALA A 83 27.95 14.35 6.11
C ALA A 83 26.60 15.06 6.33
N PHE A 84 25.79 14.51 7.25
CA PHE A 84 24.99 15.38 8.12
C PHE A 84 25.59 15.39 9.53
N SER A 85 26.32 16.48 9.78
CA SER A 85 26.31 17.23 11.04
C SER A 85 27.05 16.66 12.26
N ALA A 86 28.34 16.93 12.32
CA ALA A 86 29.04 17.24 13.58
C ALA A 86 29.66 18.64 13.46
N GLN A 87 28.82 19.68 13.51
CA GLN A 87 29.30 21.03 13.81
C GLN A 87 28.80 21.38 15.20
N SER A 88 29.52 20.90 16.21
CA SER A 88 29.48 21.54 17.52
C SER A 88 29.85 22.99 17.29
N LEU A 89 28.91 23.91 17.51
CA LEU A 89 29.19 25.34 17.53
C LEU A 89 30.24 25.58 18.60
N ASN A 90 31.49 25.73 18.18
CA ASN A 90 32.54 26.33 18.98
C ASN A 90 32.15 27.80 19.18
N HIS A 91 31.26 28.04 20.13
CA HIS A 91 31.12 29.37 20.70
C HIS A 91 32.08 29.44 21.88
N ASP A 92 33.25 29.99 21.58
CA ASP A 92 34.09 30.62 22.59
C ASP A 92 33.25 31.71 23.28
N SER A 93 32.78 31.43 24.49
CA SER A 93 32.47 32.48 25.46
C SER A 93 32.46 31.90 26.86
N ASP A 94 33.57 32.12 27.53
CA ASP A 94 33.65 32.72 28.86
C ASP A 94 32.42 32.57 29.78
N LYS A 95 32.68 31.88 30.90
CA LYS A 95 32.13 32.10 32.24
C LYS A 95 30.62 32.35 32.41
N ASN A 96 30.12 31.56 33.37
CA ASN A 96 29.26 31.92 34.49
C ASN A 96 27.74 31.70 34.39
N ASN A 97 27.26 31.09 35.49
CA ASN A 97 25.91 30.97 36.04
C ASN A 97 24.77 30.30 35.21
N GLY A 98 24.58 29.01 35.52
CA GLY A 98 23.30 28.50 36.03
C GLY A 98 22.03 28.77 35.24
N LYS A 99 21.64 27.80 34.41
CA LYS A 99 20.29 27.20 34.35
C LYS A 99 20.35 25.90 33.51
N PRO A 100 19.85 24.76 33.99
CA PRO A 100 19.74 23.57 33.15
C PRO A 100 18.63 23.74 32.11
N ILE A 101 18.83 23.09 30.96
CA ILE A 101 17.89 23.03 29.84
C ILE A 101 16.59 22.36 30.32
N PRO A 102 15.39 22.94 30.09
CA PRO A 102 14.14 22.35 30.54
C PRO A 102 13.81 21.11 29.68
N VAL A 103 13.67 19.96 30.34
CA VAL A 103 13.14 18.73 29.75
C VAL A 103 11.60 18.81 29.76
N CYS A 104 10.98 18.40 28.64
CA CYS A 104 9.54 18.43 28.44
C CYS A 104 8.86 17.25 29.16
N GLU A 105 8.00 17.56 30.14
CA GLU A 105 7.15 16.55 30.81
C GLU A 105 5.81 16.42 30.08
N HIS A 106 5.61 15.28 29.42
CA HIS A 106 4.44 14.97 28.61
C HIS A 106 3.41 14.10 29.37
N TYR A 107 2.13 14.47 29.22
CA TYR A 107 0.87 13.76 29.54
C TYR A 107 0.33 13.74 30.97
N LYS A 108 -0.69 14.58 31.21
CA LYS A 108 -1.83 14.22 32.07
C LYS A 108 -3.05 13.92 31.20
N LYS A 109 -3.45 12.65 31.21
CA LYS A 109 -4.81 12.21 30.84
C LYS A 109 -5.81 12.77 31.87
N GLN A 110 -6.91 13.30 31.37
CA GLN A 110 -8.25 13.02 31.88
C GLN A 110 -9.21 13.01 30.69
#